data_AF-A0A838H485-F1
#
_entry.id   AF-A0A838H485-F1
#
_cell.length_a   1.000
_cell.length_b   1.000
_cell.length_c   1.000
_cell.angle_alpha   90.00
_cell.angle_beta   90.00
_cell.angle_gamma   90.00
#
_symmetry.space_group_name_H-M   'P 1'
#
loop_
_entity.id
_entity.type
_entity.pdbx_description
1 polymer ?
#
loop_
_entity_poly.entity_id
_entity_poly.type
_entity_poly.pdbx_seq_one_letter_code
_entity_poly.pdbx_strand_id
1 'polypeptide(L)'
;NKADREGADRLRAQLRDMLRMALPAGPGAWRVPVHPTVAERGDGVDELCDLLDAHRRWLTESGGLERRERQIAATRVRAIVAELVRQRLVDPGGEDFDDIVDEVARRKVDPMRAATTLLDNNVGRQS
;
A
#
# COMPACT_ATOMS: atom_id res chain seq x y z
N ASN A 1 -26.53 -2.15 4.83
CA ASN A 1 -27.68 -1.32 4.43
C ASN A 1 -28.76 -2.26 3.86
N LYS A 2 -30.00 -2.20 4.39
CA LYS A 2 -31.15 -3.13 4.25
C LYS A 2 -31.04 -4.46 5.02
N ALA A 3 -31.40 -4.44 6.30
CA ALA A 3 -31.44 -5.61 7.18
C ALA A 3 -32.73 -6.46 7.03
N ASP A 4 -33.71 -6.02 6.25
CA ASP A 4 -35.07 -6.62 6.22
C ASP A 4 -35.28 -7.66 5.10
N ARG A 5 -34.23 -8.36 4.67
CA ARG A 5 -34.32 -9.47 3.69
C ARG A 5 -33.73 -10.73 4.30
N GLU A 6 -34.38 -11.88 4.07
CA GLU A 6 -34.00 -13.25 4.50
C GLU A 6 -32.55 -13.68 4.13
N GLY A 7 -31.73 -12.83 3.49
CA GLY A 7 -30.32 -13.06 3.21
C GLY A 7 -29.32 -12.14 3.94
N ALA A 8 -29.80 -11.14 4.70
CA ALA A 8 -28.93 -10.16 5.34
C ALA A 8 -28.07 -10.79 6.45
N ASP A 9 -28.63 -11.72 7.23
CA ASP A 9 -27.90 -12.41 8.29
C ASP A 9 -26.85 -13.38 7.74
N ARG A 10 -27.16 -14.06 6.64
CA ARG A 10 -26.20 -14.93 5.94
C ARG A 10 -25.02 -14.14 5.37
N LEU A 11 -25.28 -13.00 4.75
CA LEU A 11 -24.24 -12.10 4.24
C LEU A 11 -23.37 -11.53 5.38
N ARG A 12 -23.96 -11.21 6.54
CA ARG A 12 -23.21 -10.77 7.73
C ARG A 12 -22.28 -11.83 8.26
N ALA A 13 -22.75 -13.07 8.35
CA ALA A 13 -21.93 -14.19 8.80
C ALA A 13 -20.73 -14.40 7.85
N GLN A 14 -20.98 -14.37 6.54
CA GLN A 14 -19.93 -14.47 5.52
C GLN A 14 -18.91 -13.33 5.60
N LEU A 15 -19.36 -12.08 5.75
CA LEU A 15 -18.47 -10.92 5.91
C LEU A 15 -17.62 -11.02 7.18
N ARG A 16 -18.21 -11.50 8.29
CA ARG A 16 -17.50 -11.70 9.55
C ARG A 16 -16.39 -12.75 9.40
N ASP A 17 -16.66 -13.84 8.70
CA ASP A 17 -15.69 -14.91 8.48
C ASP A 17 -14.58 -14.47 7.52
N MET A 18 -14.90 -13.74 6.45
CA MET A 18 -13.89 -13.14 5.57
C MET A 18 -12.97 -12.17 6.32
N LEU A 19 -13.52 -11.30 7.18
CA LEU A 19 -12.74 -10.37 7.99
C LEU A 19 -11.84 -11.10 8.99
N ARG A 20 -12.31 -12.20 9.60
CA ARG A 20 -11.49 -13.03 10.49
C ARG A 20 -10.32 -13.70 9.78
N MET A 21 -10.48 -14.06 8.51
CA MET A 21 -9.41 -14.66 7.71
C MET A 21 -8.41 -13.61 7.19
N ALA A 22 -8.88 -12.41 6.85
CA ALA A 22 -8.07 -11.35 6.27
C ALA A 22 -7.32 -10.51 7.31
N LEU A 23 -7.81 -10.45 8.55
CA LEU A 23 -7.23 -9.60 9.60
C LEU A 23 -6.33 -10.40 10.55
N PRO A 24 -5.29 -9.78 11.12
CA PRO A 24 -4.45 -10.43 12.11
C PRO A 24 -5.27 -10.94 13.30
N ALA A 25 -5.09 -12.22 13.65
CA ALA A 25 -5.68 -12.83 14.84
C ALA A 25 -4.57 -13.06 15.89
N GLY A 26 -4.74 -12.51 17.10
CA GLY A 26 -3.77 -12.69 18.19
C GLY A 26 -4.08 -11.82 19.41
N PRO A 27 -3.38 -12.04 20.55
CA PRO A 27 -3.50 -11.20 21.74
C PRO A 27 -3.24 -9.73 21.42
N GLY A 28 -4.19 -8.86 21.76
CA GLY A 28 -4.10 -7.42 21.48
C GLY A 28 -4.54 -6.97 20.09
N ALA A 29 -4.93 -7.88 19.18
CA ALA A 29 -5.47 -7.52 17.87
C ALA A 29 -6.91 -7.00 17.96
N TRP A 30 -7.24 -5.92 17.24
CA TRP A 30 -8.60 -5.40 17.16
C TRP A 30 -9.52 -6.38 16.45
N ARG A 31 -10.56 -6.84 17.14
CA ARG A 31 -11.60 -7.68 16.55
C ARG A 31 -12.63 -6.78 15.90
N VAL A 32 -12.56 -6.64 14.57
CA VAL A 32 -13.49 -5.80 13.80
C VAL A 32 -14.93 -6.30 14.01
N PRO A 33 -15.80 -5.52 14.67
CA PRO A 33 -17.17 -5.92 14.90
C PRO A 33 -18.03 -5.57 13.67
N VAL A 34 -18.90 -6.49 13.26
CA VAL A 34 -19.83 -6.29 12.13
C VAL A 34 -21.18 -5.85 12.69
N HIS A 35 -21.43 -4.55 12.75
CA HIS A 35 -22.69 -4.00 13.28
C HIS A 35 -23.75 -3.74 12.19
N PRO A 36 -25.03 -4.06 12.44
CA PRO A 36 -26.15 -3.59 11.64
C PRO A 36 -26.38 -2.11 11.86
N THR A 37 -26.47 -1.35 10.77
CA THR A 37 -27.04 0.01 10.78
C THR A 37 -28.13 0.12 9.71
N VAL A 38 -29.23 0.80 10.05
CA VAL A 38 -30.31 1.16 9.12
C VAL A 38 -30.30 2.67 8.94
N ALA A 39 -29.58 3.13 7.92
CA ALA A 39 -29.33 4.55 7.68
C ALA A 39 -30.61 5.38 7.50
N GLU A 40 -31.70 4.80 7.01
CA GLU A 40 -32.98 5.50 6.79
C GLU A 40 -33.78 5.76 8.08
N ARG A 41 -33.52 5.02 9.17
CA ARG A 41 -34.24 5.18 10.46
C ARG A 41 -33.37 5.77 11.58
N GLY A 42 -32.06 5.88 11.35
CA GLY A 42 -31.09 6.29 12.37
C GLY A 42 -30.68 5.15 13.33
N ASP A 43 -31.27 3.96 13.20
CA ASP A 43 -30.99 2.82 14.06
C ASP A 43 -29.54 2.32 13.87
N GLY A 44 -28.80 2.16 14.96
CA GLY A 44 -27.43 1.64 14.96
C GLY A 44 -26.33 2.69 14.75
N VAL A 45 -26.69 3.98 14.61
CA VAL A 45 -25.72 5.06 14.34
C VAL A 45 -24.93 5.41 15.60
N ASP A 46 -25.58 5.47 16.77
CA ASP A 46 -24.89 5.76 18.04
C ASP A 46 -23.92 4.64 18.41
N GLU A 47 -24.33 3.37 18.24
CA GLU A 47 -23.46 2.22 18.45
C GLU A 47 -22.29 2.20 17.46
N LEU A 48 -22.49 2.68 16.22
CA LEU A 48 -21.40 2.85 15.27
C LEU A 48 -20.40 3.91 15.74
N CYS A 49 -20.87 5.05 16.25
CA CYS A 49 -20.02 6.10 16.81
C CYS A 49 -19.19 5.57 17.99
N ASP A 50 -19.80 4.84 18.93
CA ASP A 50 -19.10 4.24 20.07
C ASP A 50 -17.99 3.27 19.64
N LEU A 51 -18.24 2.50 18.58
CA LEU A 51 -17.26 1.57 18.02
C LEU A 51 -16.10 2.28 17.34
N LEU A 52 -16.38 3.40 16.65
CA LEU A 52 -15.33 4.24 16.07
C LEU A 52 -14.43 4.81 17.17
N ASP A 53 -15.01 5.28 18.28
CA ASP A 53 -14.26 5.81 19.41
C ASP A 53 -13.43 4.73 20.12
N ALA A 54 -13.99 3.53 20.30
CA ALA A 54 -13.26 2.40 20.88
C ALA A 54 -12.10 1.95 19.98
N HIS A 55 -12.31 1.91 18.66
CA HIS A 55 -11.26 1.58 17.71
C HIS A 55 -10.17 2.66 17.66
N ARG A 56 -10.54 3.95 17.75
CA ARG A 56 -9.58 5.06 17.83
C ARG A 56 -8.71 4.97 19.08
N ARG A 57 -9.31 4.65 20.24
CA ARG A 57 -8.57 4.41 21.48
C ARG A 57 -7.59 3.25 21.33
N TRP A 58 -8.05 2.11 20.81
CA TRP A 58 -7.17 0.96 20.56
C TRP A 58 -6.02 1.28 19.58
N LEU A 59 -6.28 2.02 18.50
CA LEU A 59 -5.23 2.43 17.55
C LEU A 59 -4.18 3.31 18.21
N THR A 60 -4.58 4.16 19.16
CA THR A 60 -3.67 5.04 19.91
C THR A 60 -2.86 4.22 20.91
N GLU A 61 -3.52 3.42 21.75
CA GLU A 61 -2.86 2.61 22.80
C GLU A 61 -1.96 1.51 22.23
N SER A 62 -2.35 0.92 21.10
CA SER A 62 -1.57 -0.13 20.44
C SER A 62 -0.41 0.41 19.59
N GLY A 63 -0.24 1.73 19.47
CA GLY A 63 0.73 2.37 18.55
C GLY A 63 0.40 2.14 17.06
N GLY A 64 -0.86 1.81 16.75
CA GLY A 64 -1.33 1.50 15.41
C GLY A 64 -1.35 2.71 14.48
N LEU A 65 -1.62 3.91 15.02
CA LEU A 65 -1.57 5.17 14.26
C LEU A 65 -0.15 5.43 13.75
N GLU A 66 0.83 5.39 14.64
CA GLU A 66 2.24 5.68 14.33
C GLU A 66 2.80 4.64 13.35
N ARG A 67 2.44 3.35 13.51
CA ARG A 67 2.80 2.31 12.53
C ARG A 67 2.23 2.61 11.15
N ARG A 68 0.96 2.99 11.07
CA ARG A 68 0.29 3.31 9.81
C ARG A 68 0.87 4.56 9.16
N GLU A 69 1.13 5.60 9.94
CA GLU A 69 1.81 6.82 9.48
C GLU A 69 3.20 6.51 8.93
N ARG A 70 4.00 5.72 9.66
CA ARG A 70 5.31 5.26 9.20
C ARG A 70 5.22 4.45 7.92
N GLN A 71 4.24 3.56 7.78
CA GLN A 71 4.03 2.77 6.57
C GLN A 71 3.67 3.67 5.37
N ILE A 72 2.76 4.62 5.57
CA ILE A 72 2.38 5.59 4.53
C ILE A 72 3.60 6.43 4.13
N ALA A 73 4.37 6.94 5.10
CA ALA A 73 5.58 7.70 4.85
C ALA A 73 6.61 6.86 4.08
N ALA A 74 6.84 5.61 4.49
CA ALA A 74 7.76 4.70 3.80
C ALA A 74 7.33 4.44 2.34
N THR A 75 6.04 4.21 2.09
CA THR A 75 5.52 4.04 0.73
C THR A 75 5.73 5.29 -0.12
N ARG A 76 5.45 6.48 0.44
CA ARG A 76 5.66 7.77 -0.24
C ARG A 76 7.14 7.98 -0.57
N VAL A 77 8.03 7.78 0.41
CA VAL A 77 9.48 7.92 0.21
C VAL A 77 9.98 6.96 -0.86
N ARG A 78 9.56 5.69 -0.83
CA ARG A 78 9.94 4.72 -1.88
C ARG A 78 9.46 5.14 -3.26
N ALA A 79 8.23 5.63 -3.38
CA ALA A 79 7.69 6.10 -4.65
C ALA A 79 8.47 7.32 -5.18
N ILE A 80 8.78 8.28 -4.31
CA ILE A 80 9.59 9.46 -4.68
C ILE A 80 11.00 9.03 -5.10
N VAL A 81 11.67 8.16 -4.34
CA VAL A 81 13.01 7.67 -4.69
C VAL A 81 12.99 6.94 -6.04
N ALA A 82 12.02 6.06 -6.27
CA ALA A 82 11.89 5.35 -7.54
C ALA A 82 11.68 6.32 -8.71
N GLU A 83 10.87 7.36 -8.52
CA GLU A 83 10.63 8.38 -9.53
C GLU A 83 11.88 9.24 -9.79
N LEU A 84 12.61 9.65 -8.75
CA LEU A 84 13.85 10.41 -8.90
C LEU A 84 14.93 9.59 -9.61
N VAL A 85 15.08 8.31 -9.24
CA VAL A 85 15.97 7.38 -9.95
C VAL A 85 15.54 7.24 -11.40
N ARG A 86 14.23 7.06 -11.65
CA ARG A 86 13.69 6.98 -13.00
C ARG A 86 14.00 8.25 -13.78
N GLN A 87 13.72 9.44 -13.28
CA GLN A 87 14.00 10.70 -13.98
C GLN A 87 15.49 10.86 -14.30
N ARG A 88 16.35 10.48 -13.36
CA ARG A 88 17.80 10.51 -13.54
C ARG A 88 18.31 9.50 -14.57
N LEU A 89 17.62 8.39 -14.76
CA LEU A 89 17.95 7.35 -15.75
C LEU A 89 17.20 7.49 -17.08
N VAL A 90 16.05 8.16 -17.07
CA VAL A 90 15.12 8.37 -18.21
C VAL A 90 15.34 9.72 -18.90
N ASP A 91 16.33 10.50 -18.44
CA ASP A 91 17.04 11.42 -19.33
C ASP A 91 18.46 10.90 -19.66
N PRO A 92 18.58 9.85 -20.48
CA PRO A 92 19.85 9.46 -21.03
C PRO A 92 20.06 10.12 -22.40
N GLY A 93 19.56 11.34 -22.64
CA GLY A 93 19.65 12.06 -23.90
C GLY A 93 21.07 12.52 -24.29
N GLY A 94 22.11 11.84 -23.77
CA GLY A 94 23.49 11.96 -24.23
C GLY A 94 23.89 10.74 -25.05
N GLU A 95 24.84 10.94 -25.96
CA GLU A 95 25.38 9.93 -26.89
C GLU A 95 25.68 8.55 -26.24
N ASP A 96 26.01 8.54 -24.93
CA ASP A 96 26.34 7.34 -24.14
C ASP A 96 25.23 6.24 -24.10
N PHE A 97 23.94 6.58 -24.18
CA PHE A 97 22.86 5.57 -24.09
C PHE A 97 22.53 4.92 -25.43
N ASP A 98 22.40 5.73 -26.47
CA ASP A 98 22.17 5.22 -27.82
C ASP A 98 23.34 4.33 -28.26
N ASP A 99 24.58 4.70 -27.91
CA ASP A 99 25.77 3.88 -28.17
C ASP A 99 25.72 2.52 -27.46
N ILE A 100 25.34 2.50 -26.17
CA ILE A 100 25.20 1.25 -25.41
C ILE A 100 24.05 0.38 -25.96
N VAL A 101 22.94 0.99 -26.38
CA VAL A 101 21.83 0.26 -27.02
C VAL A 101 22.30 -0.37 -28.33
N ASP A 102 23.08 0.35 -29.13
CA ASP A 102 23.68 -0.14 -30.37
C ASP A 102 24.63 -1.32 -30.13
N GLU A 103 25.45 -1.28 -29.08
CA GLU A 103 26.32 -2.38 -28.69
C GLU A 103 25.52 -3.63 -28.28
N VAL A 104 24.43 -3.46 -27.54
CA VAL A 104 23.53 -4.57 -27.16
C VAL A 104 22.83 -5.15 -28.39
N ALA A 105 22.31 -4.31 -29.29
CA ALA A 105 21.66 -4.74 -30.53
C ALA A 105 22.61 -5.55 -31.42
N ARG A 106 23.90 -5.17 -31.46
CA ARG A 106 24.97 -5.88 -32.16
C ARG A 106 25.51 -7.10 -31.40
N ARG A 107 24.94 -7.44 -30.23
CA ARG A 107 25.37 -8.52 -29.34
C ARG A 107 26.82 -8.41 -28.87
N LYS A 108 27.36 -7.19 -28.79
CA LYS A 108 28.72 -6.92 -28.27
C LYS A 108 28.75 -6.91 -26.74
N VAL A 109 27.65 -6.48 -26.11
CA VAL A 109 27.48 -6.42 -24.67
C VAL A 109 26.14 -7.05 -24.30
N ASP A 110 26.11 -7.79 -23.20
CA ASP A 110 24.88 -8.35 -22.63
C ASP A 110 24.02 -7.22 -22.02
N PRO A 111 22.68 -7.24 -22.18
CA PRO A 111 21.78 -6.21 -21.64
C PRO A 111 21.97 -5.94 -20.14
N MET A 112 22.25 -6.96 -19.33
CA MET A 112 22.44 -6.76 -17.91
C MET A 112 23.74 -6.00 -17.65
N ARG A 113 24.81 -6.38 -18.34
CA ARG A 113 26.09 -5.68 -18.22
C ARG A 113 26.01 -4.24 -18.70
N ALA A 114 25.29 -3.98 -19.80
CA ALA A 114 25.03 -2.64 -20.32
C ALA A 114 24.27 -1.75 -19.30
N ALA A 115 23.23 -2.29 -18.68
CA ALA A 115 22.46 -1.58 -17.65
C ALA A 115 23.30 -1.23 -16.42
N THR A 116 24.15 -2.13 -15.94
CA THR A 116 25.06 -1.85 -14.82
C THR A 116 26.06 -0.75 -15.16
N THR A 117 26.67 -0.79 -16.36
CA THR A 117 27.58 0.28 -16.82
C THR A 117 26.89 1.65 -16.85
N LEU A 118 25.64 1.72 -17.35
CA LEU A 118 24.87 2.96 -17.36
C LEU A 118 24.55 3.47 -15.95
N LEU A 119 24.32 2.58 -14.99
CA LEU A 119 24.12 2.94 -13.59
C LEU A 119 25.41 3.51 -12.97
N ASP A 120 26.54 2.84 -13.16
CA ASP A 120 27.83 3.24 -12.58
C ASP A 120 28.31 4.60 -13.12
N ASN A 121 28.19 4.82 -14.44
CA ASN A 121 28.60 6.07 -15.09
C ASN A 121 27.77 7.29 -14.64
N ASN A 122 26.49 7.10 -14.33
CA ASN A 122 25.58 8.17 -13.88
C ASN A 122 25.67 8.47 -12.37
N VAL A 123 26.27 7.56 -11.59
CA VAL A 123 26.60 7.78 -10.17
C VAL A 123 27.94 8.53 -10.03
N GLY A 124 28.91 8.29 -10.92
CA GLY A 124 30.24 8.92 -10.89
C GLY A 124 30.31 10.39 -11.33
N ARG A 125 29.41 10.86 -12.21
CA ARG A 125 29.40 12.26 -12.72
C ARG A 125 28.92 13.32 -11.70
N GLN A 126 28.72 12.97 -10.43
CA GLN A 126 28.19 13.86 -9.38
C GLN A 126 29.13 14.12 -8.20
N SER A 127 30.40 13.73 -8.29
CA SER A 127 31.44 14.15 -7.33
C SER A 127 32.29 15.28 -7.89
#